data_AF-A0A7X8WYY4-F1
#
_entry.id   AF-A0A7X8WYY4-F1
#
_cell.length_a   1.000
_cell.length_b   1.000
_cell.length_c   1.000
_cell.angle_alpha   90.00
_cell.angle_beta   90.00
_cell.angle_gamma   90.00
#
_symmetry.space_group_name_H-M   'P 1'
#
loop_
_entity.id
_entity.type
_entity.pdbx_description
1 polymer ?
#
loop_
_entity_poly.entity_id
_entity_poly.type
_entity_poly.pdbx_seq_one_letter_code
_entity_poly.pdbx_strand_id
1 'polypeptide(L)'
;NQGVYIEPYAITKIEDRNGNVLYEHKVQKRVVMSPETAYLLNSMMQTAVESGTATRAKMANRAVAGKTGTTSNNVDAWFVGYTTDYVGAIWLGFDQEETMTNVFGGSNGAPIWKQVMEVAHKGLPGKRFPKPDGIVSVEIDVKSGLLPSELTPPDMIKSEEFNKDFVPKEVSNVWVQAAVCPDTGQLITDSCPHTPVVGSFLKRETPWNPAELPDNFKHIVPEDAHLEVPAERCTLHGSLASPLRLQGEAIMHNNSSVIQAARLTWNWEQANENTVFHIYRSDKQNFIPNANNRIAVVDEANARSYVDNGIKPGEEYFYRVIAIDKLSNIQSPASNVIKIPGKNEQDDRAMKPPKLQGQAKSANGKVAVELNWSKPHNNGNFIYYIFRSEHADFEPSANNQIAQYDIITNNSYVDADITIGKTYYYKVIGLDVDLNRQSPVSNQLKISIHD
;
A
#
# COMPACT_ATOMS: atom_id res chain seq x y z
N ASN A 1 -7.95 32.58 -30.01
CA ASN A 1 -8.65 32.45 -31.32
C ASN A 1 -9.28 31.07 -31.52
N GLN A 2 -9.88 30.47 -30.47
CA GLN A 2 -10.63 29.19 -30.55
C GLN A 2 -9.94 28.06 -31.34
N GLY A 3 -8.62 27.93 -31.22
CA GLY A 3 -7.85 26.90 -31.93
C GLY A 3 -7.50 27.20 -33.39
N VAL A 4 -7.80 28.41 -33.89
CA VAL A 4 -7.42 28.86 -35.23
C VAL A 4 -6.14 29.70 -35.16
N TYR A 5 -5.10 29.25 -35.84
CA TYR A 5 -3.88 30.03 -36.05
C TYR A 5 -4.08 31.02 -37.20
N ILE A 6 -3.61 32.25 -36.98
CA ILE A 6 -3.49 33.29 -38.01
C ILE A 6 -2.01 33.66 -38.05
N GLU A 7 -1.41 33.61 -39.23
CA GLU A 7 0.00 33.99 -39.40
C GLU A 7 0.19 35.46 -39.02
N PRO A 8 1.12 35.81 -38.10
CA PRO A 8 1.36 37.20 -37.74
C PRO A 8 1.90 38.00 -38.92
N TYR A 9 1.35 39.19 -39.16
CA TYR A 9 1.81 40.12 -40.19
C TYR A 9 1.84 41.55 -39.65
N ALA A 10 2.82 42.34 -40.09
CA ALA A 10 2.94 43.76 -39.72
C ALA A 10 2.44 44.71 -40.81
N ILE A 11 2.46 44.28 -42.08
CA ILE A 11 2.08 45.10 -43.23
C ILE A 11 0.72 44.63 -43.74
N THR A 12 -0.29 45.51 -43.70
CA THR A 12 -1.63 45.25 -44.24
C THR A 12 -1.71 45.56 -45.74
N LYS A 13 -1.16 46.70 -46.14
CA LYS A 13 -1.24 47.22 -47.52
C LYS A 13 -0.05 48.13 -47.83
N ILE A 14 0.44 48.10 -49.06
CA ILE A 14 1.41 49.05 -49.60
C ILE A 14 0.78 49.68 -50.85
N GLU A 15 0.75 51.00 -50.91
CA GLU A 15 0.24 51.78 -52.05
C GLU A 15 1.31 52.75 -52.57
N ASP A 16 1.27 53.05 -53.86
CA ASP A 16 2.05 54.15 -54.43
C ASP A 16 1.38 55.51 -54.20
N ARG A 17 2.05 56.61 -54.58
CA ARG A 17 1.52 57.99 -54.44
C ARG A 17 0.23 58.26 -55.21
N ASN A 18 -0.10 57.41 -56.19
CA ASN A 18 -1.29 57.53 -57.02
C ASN A 18 -2.44 56.67 -56.49
N GLY A 19 -2.23 55.93 -55.39
CA GLY A 19 -3.22 55.01 -54.81
C GLY A 19 -3.22 53.61 -55.44
N ASN A 20 -2.22 53.25 -56.25
CA ASN A 20 -2.12 51.89 -56.80
C ASN A 20 -1.64 50.93 -55.72
N VAL A 21 -2.38 49.83 -55.52
CA VAL A 21 -2.03 48.80 -54.53
C VAL A 21 -0.86 47.95 -55.06
N LEU A 22 0.28 48.05 -54.39
CA LEU A 22 1.49 47.26 -54.70
C LEU A 22 1.51 45.93 -53.94
N TYR A 23 0.91 45.93 -52.74
CA TYR A 23 0.79 44.75 -51.90
C TYR A 23 -0.45 44.89 -51.02
N GLU A 24 -1.15 43.78 -50.82
CA GLU A 24 -2.23 43.67 -49.85
C GLU A 24 -2.17 42.27 -49.23
N HIS A 25 -2.11 42.22 -47.89
CA HIS A 25 -1.92 40.95 -47.19
C HIS A 25 -3.18 40.09 -47.24
N LYS A 26 -3.01 38.83 -47.66
CA LYS A 26 -4.08 37.84 -47.64
C LYS A 26 -3.97 36.98 -46.39
N VAL A 27 -4.85 37.24 -45.41
CA VAL A 27 -4.88 36.53 -44.13
C VAL A 27 -5.00 35.03 -44.34
N GLN A 28 -3.96 34.29 -43.94
CA GLN A 28 -3.96 32.82 -43.92
C GLN A 28 -4.44 32.32 -42.57
N LYS A 29 -5.39 31.38 -42.57
CA LYS A 29 -5.96 30.78 -41.37
C LYS A 29 -5.77 29.27 -41.42
N ARG A 30 -5.38 28.68 -40.29
CA ARG A 30 -5.26 27.22 -40.14
C ARG A 30 -5.85 26.78 -38.81
N VAL A 31 -6.74 25.81 -38.83
CA VAL A 31 -7.20 25.15 -37.60
C VAL A 31 -6.06 24.29 -37.06
N VAL A 32 -5.62 24.54 -35.82
CA VAL A 32 -4.53 23.81 -35.16
C VAL A 32 -5.02 22.95 -33.99
N MET A 33 -6.20 23.24 -33.45
CA MET A 33 -6.88 22.43 -32.43
C MET A 33 -8.38 22.70 -32.48
N SER A 34 -9.17 21.82 -31.86
CA SER A 34 -10.62 22.00 -31.75
C SER A 34 -10.94 23.18 -30.80
N PRO A 35 -12.12 23.82 -30.94
CA PRO A 35 -12.54 24.87 -30.02
C PRO A 35 -12.65 24.38 -28.57
N GLU A 36 -13.05 23.12 -28.35
CA GLU A 36 -13.12 22.47 -27.03
C GLU A 36 -11.74 22.38 -26.39
N THR A 37 -10.74 21.87 -27.12
CA THR A 37 -9.35 21.81 -26.63
C THR A 37 -8.81 23.22 -26.32
N ALA A 38 -9.08 24.19 -27.19
CA ALA A 38 -8.67 25.58 -26.97
C ALA A 38 -9.32 26.17 -25.73
N TYR A 39 -10.61 25.87 -25.48
CA TYR A 39 -11.33 26.34 -24.30
C TYR A 39 -10.78 25.72 -23.01
N LEU A 40 -10.54 24.40 -22.98
CA LEU A 40 -9.96 23.73 -21.81
C LEU A 40 -8.56 24.26 -21.47
N LEU A 41 -7.72 24.49 -22.50
CA LEU A 41 -6.42 25.15 -22.33
C LEU A 41 -6.56 26.57 -21.77
N ASN A 42 -7.53 27.36 -22.27
CA ASN A 42 -7.81 28.68 -21.73
C ASN A 42 -8.28 28.62 -20.28
N SER A 43 -9.10 27.62 -19.91
CA SER A 43 -9.59 27.41 -18.54
C SER A 43 -8.42 27.18 -17.58
N MET A 44 -7.53 26.24 -17.91
CA MET A 44 -6.31 25.99 -17.12
C MET A 44 -5.39 27.21 -17.04
N MET A 45 -5.23 27.96 -18.13
CA MET A 45 -4.42 29.18 -18.15
C MET A 45 -5.06 30.35 -17.39
N GLN A 46 -6.39 30.37 -17.23
CA GLN A 46 -7.07 31.31 -16.34
C GLN A 46 -6.80 30.96 -14.88
N THR A 47 -6.83 29.67 -14.49
CA THR A 47 -6.46 29.23 -13.13
C THR A 47 -5.05 29.70 -12.74
N ALA A 48 -4.10 29.64 -13.67
CA ALA A 48 -2.75 30.17 -13.43
C ALA A 48 -2.73 31.66 -13.05
N VAL A 49 -3.65 32.46 -13.58
CA VAL A 49 -3.80 33.90 -13.31
C VAL A 49 -4.74 34.19 -12.14
N GLU A 50 -5.68 33.30 -11.82
CA GLU A 50 -6.63 33.53 -10.73
C GLU A 50 -6.08 33.11 -9.37
N SER A 51 -5.35 31.99 -9.32
CA SER A 51 -4.84 31.39 -8.09
C SER A 51 -3.44 30.76 -8.22
N GLY A 52 -2.86 30.73 -9.41
CA GLY A 52 -1.54 30.13 -9.67
C GLY A 52 -0.36 31.11 -9.68
N THR A 53 0.65 30.79 -10.49
CA THR A 53 1.93 31.53 -10.54
C THR A 53 1.85 32.89 -11.24
N ALA A 54 0.75 33.18 -11.94
CA ALA A 54 0.56 34.38 -12.76
C ALA A 54 -0.44 35.38 -12.16
N THR A 55 -0.75 35.29 -10.86
CA THR A 55 -1.77 36.12 -10.17
C THR A 55 -1.61 37.62 -10.38
N ARG A 56 -0.39 38.11 -10.56
CA ARG A 56 -0.10 39.54 -10.80
C ARG A 56 -0.54 40.05 -12.18
N ALA A 57 -0.92 39.17 -13.11
CA ALA A 57 -1.49 39.53 -14.41
C ALA A 57 -3.00 39.82 -14.35
N LYS A 58 -3.67 39.51 -13.22
CA LYS A 58 -5.13 39.63 -13.08
C LYS A 58 -5.60 41.08 -13.28
N MET A 59 -6.62 41.24 -14.12
CA MET A 59 -7.29 42.51 -14.40
C MET A 59 -8.73 42.46 -13.86
N ALA A 60 -9.24 43.58 -13.34
CA ALA A 60 -10.51 43.58 -12.61
C ALA A 60 -11.73 43.22 -13.49
N ASN A 61 -11.78 43.73 -14.72
CA ASN A 61 -13.01 43.72 -15.53
C ASN A 61 -12.93 42.85 -16.79
N ARG A 62 -12.02 41.88 -16.88
CA ARG A 62 -11.91 40.99 -18.05
C ARG A 62 -11.27 39.66 -17.71
N ALA A 63 -11.55 38.64 -18.50
CA ALA A 63 -10.83 37.37 -18.38
C ALA A 63 -9.41 37.53 -18.90
N VAL A 64 -8.45 36.96 -18.18
CA VAL A 64 -7.03 36.92 -18.53
C VAL A 64 -6.56 35.49 -18.37
N ALA A 65 -5.90 34.99 -19.40
CA ALA A 65 -5.22 33.70 -19.38
C ALA A 65 -3.73 33.94 -19.60
N GLY A 66 -2.87 33.16 -18.97
CA GLY A 66 -1.44 33.30 -19.17
C GLY A 66 -0.60 32.25 -18.50
N LYS A 67 0.68 32.22 -18.86
CA LYS A 67 1.65 31.26 -18.32
C LYS A 67 3.00 31.91 -18.09
N THR A 68 3.61 31.53 -16.97
CA THR A 68 4.99 31.87 -16.63
C THR A 68 5.96 30.85 -17.22
N GLY A 69 7.12 31.31 -17.66
CA GLY A 69 8.29 30.49 -18.00
C GLY A 69 9.53 31.05 -17.31
N THR A 70 10.37 30.17 -16.77
CA THR A 70 11.68 30.51 -16.19
C THR A 70 12.63 29.38 -16.58
N THR A 71 13.79 29.70 -17.16
CA THR A 71 14.79 28.69 -17.54
C THR A 71 15.58 28.19 -16.33
N SER A 72 16.09 26.96 -16.41
CA SER A 72 17.08 26.45 -15.45
C SER A 72 18.30 27.38 -15.50
N ASN A 73 18.73 27.90 -14.34
CA ASN A 73 19.72 28.98 -14.13
C ASN A 73 19.20 30.43 -14.15
N ASN A 74 17.88 30.66 -14.30
CA ASN A 74 17.27 32.00 -14.23
C ASN A 74 17.87 33.01 -15.23
N VAL A 75 18.30 32.55 -16.41
CA VAL A 75 18.85 33.41 -17.46
C VAL A 75 17.75 34.06 -18.30
N ASP A 76 16.58 33.42 -18.37
CA ASP A 76 15.38 33.95 -19.03
C ASP A 76 14.17 33.89 -18.09
N ALA A 77 13.39 34.97 -18.10
CA ALA A 77 12.07 35.00 -17.49
C ALA A 77 11.03 35.45 -18.53
N TRP A 78 10.02 34.61 -18.73
CA TRP A 78 8.94 34.82 -19.67
C TRP A 78 7.60 34.94 -18.97
N PHE A 79 6.78 35.86 -19.45
CA PHE A 79 5.34 35.82 -19.23
C PHE A 79 4.61 36.02 -20.55
N VAL A 80 3.77 35.06 -20.92
CA VAL A 80 2.87 35.18 -22.06
C VAL A 80 1.45 35.17 -21.55
N GLY A 81 0.72 36.25 -21.82
CA GLY A 81 -0.65 36.44 -21.40
C GLY A 81 -1.53 36.93 -22.54
N TYR A 82 -2.82 36.64 -22.47
CA TYR A 82 -3.80 37.07 -23.44
C TYR A 82 -5.18 37.27 -22.84
N THR A 83 -5.96 38.09 -23.52
CA THR A 83 -7.41 38.30 -23.34
C THR A 83 -8.13 37.75 -24.58
N THR A 84 -9.43 38.03 -24.70
CA THR A 84 -10.16 37.76 -25.94
C THR A 84 -9.75 38.68 -27.10
N ASP A 85 -9.12 39.82 -26.81
CA ASP A 85 -8.83 40.87 -27.78
C ASP A 85 -7.35 40.89 -28.18
N TYR A 86 -6.42 40.71 -27.22
CA TYR A 86 -4.98 40.83 -27.45
C TYR A 86 -4.17 39.72 -26.78
N VAL A 87 -3.01 39.43 -27.36
CA VAL A 87 -1.95 38.59 -26.78
C VAL A 87 -0.68 39.42 -26.63
N GLY A 88 0.08 39.16 -25.57
CA GLY A 88 1.37 39.81 -25.32
C GLY A 88 2.35 38.86 -24.65
N ALA A 89 3.61 39.01 -25.00
CA ALA A 89 4.73 38.27 -24.40
C ALA A 89 5.73 39.28 -23.83
N ILE A 90 6.13 39.07 -22.58
CA ILE A 90 7.21 39.79 -21.92
C ILE A 90 8.35 38.81 -21.71
N TRP A 91 9.51 39.16 -22.27
CA TRP A 91 10.77 38.52 -21.99
C TRP A 91 11.63 39.46 -21.17
N LEU A 92 12.32 38.89 -20.19
CA LEU A 92 13.34 39.55 -19.39
C LEU A 92 14.58 38.66 -19.42
N GLY A 93 15.72 39.27 -19.71
CA GLY A 93 17.02 38.64 -19.78
C GLY A 93 18.07 39.70 -20.08
N PHE A 94 19.33 39.30 -20.00
CA PHE A 94 20.44 40.11 -20.46
C PHE A 94 20.75 39.78 -21.92
N ASP A 95 21.39 40.71 -22.64
CA ASP A 95 21.86 40.46 -24.01
C ASP A 95 22.94 39.36 -24.06
N GLN A 96 23.65 39.16 -22.94
CA GLN A 96 24.55 38.03 -22.71
C GLN A 96 23.88 37.03 -21.75
N GLU A 97 24.25 35.76 -21.83
CA GLU A 97 23.68 34.71 -20.97
C GLU A 97 24.18 34.86 -19.52
N GLU A 98 23.46 35.68 -18.76
CA GLU A 98 23.79 36.00 -17.36
C GLU A 98 22.61 35.66 -16.45
N THR A 99 22.93 35.09 -15.29
CA THR A 99 21.94 34.73 -14.28
C THR A 99 21.27 35.98 -13.69
N MET A 100 19.95 36.09 -13.83
CA MET A 100 19.20 37.11 -13.13
C MET A 100 18.87 36.67 -11.70
N THR A 101 19.03 37.58 -10.74
CA THR A 101 18.69 37.33 -9.33
C THR A 101 17.29 37.87 -9.03
N ASN A 102 16.41 37.03 -8.49
CA ASN A 102 15.03 37.39 -8.11
C ASN A 102 14.14 37.92 -9.27
N VAL A 103 14.41 37.50 -10.50
CA VAL A 103 13.59 37.85 -11.67
C VAL A 103 12.86 36.61 -12.17
N PHE A 104 11.52 36.67 -12.14
CA PHE A 104 10.67 35.58 -12.62
C PHE A 104 9.53 36.10 -13.48
N GLY A 105 9.01 35.24 -14.36
CA GLY A 105 7.88 35.58 -15.23
C GLY A 105 6.65 36.07 -14.46
N GLY A 106 6.34 35.43 -13.32
CA GLY A 106 5.18 35.81 -12.49
C GLY A 106 5.39 37.06 -11.66
N SER A 107 6.60 37.28 -11.13
CA SER A 107 6.88 38.40 -10.23
C SER A 107 7.19 39.70 -10.97
N ASN A 108 7.78 39.62 -12.16
CA ASN A 108 8.26 40.77 -12.94
C ASN A 108 7.53 40.88 -14.28
N GLY A 109 7.48 39.79 -15.05
CA GLY A 109 6.85 39.79 -16.39
C GLY A 109 5.35 40.06 -16.37
N ALA A 110 4.60 39.39 -15.49
CA ALA A 110 3.15 39.54 -15.37
C ALA A 110 2.70 40.97 -15.01
N PRO A 111 3.30 41.67 -14.03
CA PRO A 111 3.02 43.08 -13.78
C PRO A 111 3.30 44.01 -14.98
N ILE A 112 4.41 43.81 -15.69
CA ILE A 112 4.75 44.62 -16.87
C ILE A 112 3.71 44.40 -17.97
N TRP A 113 3.38 43.13 -18.24
CA TRP A 113 2.33 42.76 -19.17
C TRP A 113 1.00 43.43 -18.82
N LYS A 114 0.62 43.39 -17.53
CA LYS A 114 -0.63 44.00 -17.05
C LYS A 114 -0.67 45.50 -17.32
N GLN A 115 0.41 46.23 -17.04
CA GLN A 115 0.47 47.68 -17.27
C GLN A 115 0.28 48.01 -18.76
N VAL A 116 0.96 47.28 -19.65
CA VAL A 116 0.80 47.44 -21.10
C VAL A 116 -0.64 47.15 -21.53
N MET A 117 -1.21 46.05 -21.01
CA MET A 117 -2.56 45.63 -21.36
C MET A 117 -3.65 46.53 -20.79
N GLU A 118 -3.46 47.15 -19.63
CA GLU A 118 -4.40 48.14 -19.09
C GLU A 118 -4.52 49.36 -20.00
N VAL A 119 -3.40 49.82 -20.57
CA VAL A 119 -3.40 50.90 -21.56
C VAL A 119 -4.03 50.43 -22.87
N ALA A 120 -3.62 49.27 -23.39
CA ALA A 120 -4.12 48.73 -24.66
C ALA A 120 -5.64 48.46 -24.66
N HIS A 121 -6.20 48.17 -23.49
CA HIS A 121 -7.63 47.89 -23.32
C HIS A 121 -8.46 49.10 -22.86
N LYS A 122 -7.89 50.31 -22.79
CA LYS A 122 -8.63 51.51 -22.42
C LYS A 122 -9.82 51.73 -23.37
N GLY A 123 -11.02 51.81 -22.81
CA GLY A 123 -12.27 51.99 -23.57
C GLY A 123 -12.82 50.71 -24.22
N LEU A 124 -12.14 49.58 -24.11
CA LEU A 124 -12.68 48.30 -24.57
C LEU A 124 -13.55 47.63 -23.51
N PRO A 125 -14.70 47.04 -23.89
CA PRO A 125 -15.53 46.31 -22.95
C PRO A 125 -14.79 45.09 -22.38
N GLY A 126 -15.15 44.73 -21.15
CA GLY A 126 -14.71 43.49 -20.53
C GLY A 126 -15.36 42.29 -21.19
N LYS A 127 -14.56 41.28 -21.57
CA LYS A 127 -15.04 40.05 -22.22
C LYS A 127 -14.58 38.82 -21.46
N ARG A 128 -15.31 37.72 -21.64
CA ARG A 128 -14.97 36.37 -21.19
C ARG A 128 -14.66 35.49 -22.39
N PHE A 129 -13.85 34.45 -22.20
CA PHE A 129 -13.63 33.46 -23.24
C PHE A 129 -14.94 32.69 -23.51
N PRO A 130 -15.37 32.56 -24.78
CA PRO A 130 -16.60 31.84 -25.10
C PRO A 130 -16.41 30.34 -24.82
N LYS A 131 -17.41 29.73 -24.16
CA LYS A 131 -17.51 28.28 -23.97
C LYS A 131 -18.15 27.66 -25.22
N PRO A 132 -17.46 26.74 -25.92
CA PRO A 132 -18.02 26.07 -27.08
C PRO A 132 -19.01 24.98 -26.67
N ASP A 133 -19.86 24.58 -27.63
CA ASP A 133 -20.68 23.38 -27.48
C ASP A 133 -19.79 22.14 -27.30
N GLY A 134 -20.31 21.11 -26.64
CA GLY A 134 -19.58 19.87 -26.41
C GLY A 134 -18.63 19.86 -25.20
N ILE A 135 -18.54 20.96 -24.45
CA ILE A 135 -17.95 20.93 -23.10
C ILE A 135 -19.01 20.49 -22.09
N VAL A 136 -18.71 19.44 -21.33
CA VAL A 136 -19.56 18.87 -20.28
C VAL A 136 -18.85 18.91 -18.92
N SER A 137 -19.62 18.92 -17.84
CA SER A 137 -19.10 18.82 -16.47
C SER A 137 -19.25 17.38 -16.00
N VAL A 138 -18.18 16.79 -15.48
CA VAL A 138 -18.17 15.40 -15.01
C VAL A 138 -17.51 15.33 -13.64
N GLU A 139 -18.11 14.58 -12.73
CA GLU A 139 -17.48 14.25 -11.45
C GLU A 139 -16.37 13.23 -11.65
N ILE A 140 -15.19 13.54 -11.12
CA ILE A 140 -14.00 12.68 -11.17
C ILE A 140 -13.40 12.51 -9.78
N ASP A 141 -12.68 11.41 -9.60
CA ASP A 141 -11.78 11.21 -8.48
C ASP A 141 -10.46 11.95 -8.75
N VAL A 142 -10.13 12.93 -7.90
CA VAL A 142 -8.94 13.78 -8.06
C VAL A 142 -7.62 13.03 -8.01
N LYS A 143 -7.60 11.80 -7.46
CA LYS A 143 -6.38 10.99 -7.37
C LYS A 143 -6.09 10.19 -8.62
N SER A 144 -7.13 9.71 -9.31
CA SER A 144 -6.99 8.89 -10.52
C SER A 144 -7.29 9.65 -11.81
N GLY A 145 -8.07 10.73 -11.75
CA GLY A 145 -8.65 11.38 -12.93
C GLY A 145 -9.77 10.57 -13.60
N LEU A 146 -10.20 9.46 -12.97
CA LEU A 146 -11.24 8.57 -13.46
C LEU A 146 -12.60 8.87 -12.80
N LEU A 147 -13.66 8.17 -13.21
CA LEU A 147 -14.97 8.30 -12.57
C LEU A 147 -14.90 7.83 -11.11
N PRO A 148 -15.57 8.49 -10.14
CA PRO A 148 -15.57 8.06 -8.75
C PRO A 148 -16.10 6.63 -8.58
N SER A 149 -15.50 5.89 -7.67
CA SER A 149 -15.98 4.59 -7.21
C SER A 149 -16.82 4.74 -5.94
N GLU A 150 -17.48 3.66 -5.51
CA GLU A 150 -18.14 3.62 -4.19
C GLU A 150 -17.15 3.82 -3.02
N LEU A 151 -15.86 3.60 -3.25
CA LEU A 151 -14.82 3.77 -2.25
C LEU A 151 -14.17 5.16 -2.27
N THR A 152 -14.47 5.98 -3.28
CA THR A 152 -13.87 7.31 -3.41
C THR A 152 -14.41 8.21 -2.30
N PRO A 153 -13.55 8.77 -1.43
CA PRO A 153 -13.99 9.69 -0.39
C PRO A 153 -14.70 10.93 -0.98
N PRO A 154 -15.79 11.43 -0.37
CA PRO A 154 -16.55 12.56 -0.93
C PRO A 154 -15.72 13.82 -1.18
N ASP A 155 -14.72 14.09 -0.34
CA ASP A 155 -13.78 15.23 -0.47
C ASP A 155 -12.76 15.05 -1.61
N MET A 156 -12.65 13.84 -2.16
CA MET A 156 -11.83 13.51 -3.32
C MET A 156 -12.63 13.53 -4.63
N ILE A 157 -13.93 13.80 -4.58
CA ILE A 157 -14.76 13.95 -5.78
C ILE A 157 -14.81 15.44 -6.16
N LYS A 158 -14.40 15.75 -7.40
CA LYS A 158 -14.52 17.10 -7.96
C LYS A 158 -15.20 17.08 -9.32
N SER A 159 -15.97 18.12 -9.59
CA SER A 159 -16.54 18.36 -10.92
C SER A 159 -15.53 19.10 -11.78
N GLU A 160 -15.16 18.52 -12.91
CA GLU A 160 -14.22 19.07 -13.89
C GLU A 160 -14.87 19.18 -15.27
N GLU A 161 -14.36 20.10 -16.09
CA GLU A 161 -14.84 20.30 -17.46
C GLU A 161 -14.10 19.40 -18.45
N PHE A 162 -14.84 18.69 -19.30
CA PHE A 162 -14.32 17.80 -20.33
C PHE A 162 -14.87 18.12 -21.70
N ASN A 163 -14.10 17.80 -22.73
CA ASN A 163 -14.68 17.58 -24.05
C ASN A 163 -15.51 16.27 -23.97
N LYS A 164 -16.79 16.35 -24.36
CA LYS A 164 -17.76 15.23 -24.28
C LYS A 164 -17.26 13.92 -24.89
N ASP A 165 -16.39 14.01 -25.91
CA ASP A 165 -15.87 12.84 -26.61
C ASP A 165 -14.73 12.14 -25.84
N PHE A 166 -14.14 12.83 -24.85
CA PHE A 166 -12.98 12.40 -24.06
C PHE A 166 -13.26 12.34 -22.55
N VAL A 167 -14.52 12.16 -22.17
CA VAL A 167 -14.91 11.91 -20.77
C VAL A 167 -14.32 10.57 -20.29
N PRO A 168 -13.82 10.48 -19.04
CA PRO A 168 -13.36 9.21 -18.47
C PRO A 168 -14.46 8.15 -18.51
N LYS A 169 -14.08 6.93 -18.92
CA LYS A 169 -15.01 5.79 -19.03
C LYS A 169 -14.78 4.73 -17.95
N GLU A 170 -13.61 4.75 -17.34
CA GLU A 170 -13.22 3.82 -16.30
C GLU A 170 -13.55 4.41 -14.93
N VAL A 171 -13.84 3.52 -13.99
CA VAL A 171 -14.07 3.86 -12.58
C VAL A 171 -12.76 3.73 -11.84
N SER A 172 -12.51 4.66 -10.92
CA SER A 172 -11.32 4.70 -10.08
C SER A 172 -11.14 3.38 -9.32
N ASN A 173 -9.90 2.88 -9.33
CA ASN A 173 -9.48 1.68 -8.61
C ASN A 173 -8.33 1.96 -7.63
N VAL A 174 -8.05 3.24 -7.36
CA VAL A 174 -6.95 3.66 -6.47
C VAL A 174 -7.38 3.73 -5.01
N TRP A 175 -8.64 3.42 -4.69
CA TRP A 175 -9.15 3.38 -3.32
C TRP A 175 -9.42 1.95 -2.89
N VAL A 176 -8.95 1.59 -1.69
CA VAL A 176 -9.14 0.27 -1.08
C VAL A 176 -9.70 0.41 0.32
N GLN A 177 -10.45 -0.58 0.77
CA GLN A 177 -10.92 -0.63 2.15
C GLN A 177 -9.90 -1.31 3.06
N ALA A 178 -9.73 -0.77 4.27
CA ALA A 178 -9.00 -1.43 5.33
C ALA A 178 -9.70 -1.22 6.69
N ALA A 179 -9.64 -2.24 7.54
CA ALA A 179 -10.13 -2.14 8.91
C ALA A 179 -9.04 -1.53 9.81
N VAL A 180 -9.38 -0.43 10.47
CA VAL A 180 -8.49 0.29 11.37
C VAL A 180 -9.05 0.35 12.79
N CYS A 181 -8.13 0.44 13.75
CA CYS A 181 -8.46 0.65 15.15
C CYS A 181 -9.06 2.05 15.33
N PRO A 182 -10.25 2.19 15.95
CA PRO A 182 -10.88 3.50 16.14
C PRO A 182 -10.04 4.50 16.93
N ASP A 183 -9.18 4.04 17.84
CA ASP A 183 -8.40 4.92 18.72
C ASP A 183 -7.09 5.40 18.10
N THR A 184 -6.45 4.54 17.29
CA THR A 184 -5.11 4.81 16.77
C THR A 184 -5.10 5.10 15.27
N GLY A 185 -6.16 4.75 14.54
CA GLY A 185 -6.19 4.79 13.09
C GLY A 185 -5.22 3.82 12.41
N GLN A 186 -4.49 2.99 13.17
CA GLN A 186 -3.58 1.97 12.65
C GLN A 186 -4.35 0.70 12.27
N LEU A 187 -3.73 -0.19 11.50
CA LEU A 187 -4.34 -1.47 11.13
C LEU A 187 -4.74 -2.24 12.40
N ILE A 188 -5.98 -2.72 12.42
CA ILE A 188 -6.50 -3.41 13.59
C ILE A 188 -5.70 -4.69 13.90
N THR A 189 -5.58 -5.01 15.18
CA THR A 189 -5.06 -6.30 15.69
C THR A 189 -6.20 -7.12 16.28
N ASP A 190 -6.05 -8.44 16.36
CA ASP A 190 -7.06 -9.36 16.93
C ASP A 190 -7.46 -9.03 18.38
N SER A 191 -6.60 -8.29 19.08
CA SER A 191 -6.82 -7.92 20.46
C SER A 191 -7.56 -6.59 20.61
N CYS A 192 -7.91 -5.92 19.50
CA CYS A 192 -8.68 -4.67 19.52
C CYS A 192 -10.08 -4.91 20.11
N PRO A 193 -10.42 -4.34 21.28
CA PRO A 193 -11.71 -4.52 21.93
C PRO A 193 -12.83 -3.76 21.23
N HIS A 194 -12.51 -2.96 20.22
CA HIS A 194 -13.45 -2.10 19.52
C HIS A 194 -13.93 -2.70 18.21
N THR A 195 -15.15 -2.33 17.81
CA THR A 195 -15.64 -2.65 16.47
C THR A 195 -14.77 -1.95 15.44
N PRO A 196 -14.16 -2.65 14.47
CA PRO A 196 -13.32 -2.04 13.46
C PRO A 196 -14.06 -0.96 12.69
N VAL A 197 -13.39 0.16 12.43
CA VAL A 197 -13.86 1.13 11.45
C VAL A 197 -13.28 0.75 10.09
N VAL A 198 -14.15 0.55 9.11
CA VAL A 198 -13.73 0.31 7.73
C VAL A 198 -13.57 1.68 7.05
N GLY A 199 -12.32 2.06 6.79
CA GLY A 199 -11.98 3.27 6.06
C GLY A 199 -11.64 2.97 4.60
N SER A 200 -11.79 3.99 3.74
CA SER A 200 -11.26 4.00 2.38
C SER A 200 -9.88 4.67 2.37
N PHE A 201 -8.91 4.02 1.74
CA PHE A 201 -7.51 4.44 1.72
C PHE A 201 -6.95 4.42 0.30
N LEU A 202 -6.02 5.34 0.04
CA LEU A 202 -5.31 5.44 -1.22
C LEU A 202 -4.34 4.27 -1.39
N LYS A 203 -4.41 3.62 -2.54
CA LYS A 203 -3.48 2.60 -3.02
C LYS A 203 -2.71 3.18 -4.19
N ARG A 204 -1.43 3.46 -3.99
CA ARG A 204 -0.54 3.85 -5.09
C ARG A 204 -0.20 2.67 -5.97
N GLU A 205 -0.09 2.93 -7.26
CA GLU A 205 0.45 1.97 -8.22
C GLU A 205 1.93 1.68 -7.92
N THR A 206 2.70 2.73 -7.64
CA THR A 206 4.09 2.64 -7.19
C THR A 206 4.15 2.99 -5.69
N PRO A 207 4.46 2.02 -4.81
CA PRO A 207 4.63 2.28 -3.38
C PRO A 207 5.72 3.32 -3.13
N TRP A 208 5.45 4.29 -2.25
CA TRP A 208 6.50 5.19 -1.77
C TRP A 208 7.37 4.44 -0.77
N ASN A 209 8.63 4.20 -1.13
CA ASN A 209 9.60 3.54 -0.26
C ASN A 209 10.79 4.49 0.01
N PRO A 210 10.86 5.12 1.20
CA PRO A 210 11.97 5.98 1.59
C PRO A 210 13.34 5.30 1.47
N ALA A 211 13.41 3.98 1.64
CA ALA A 211 14.68 3.26 1.59
C ALA A 211 15.30 3.22 0.18
N GLU A 212 14.48 3.41 -0.86
CA GLU A 212 14.92 3.42 -2.26
C GLU A 212 15.28 4.83 -2.77
N LEU A 213 15.02 5.87 -1.97
CA LEU A 213 15.34 7.25 -2.32
C LEU A 213 16.81 7.59 -1.97
N PRO A 214 17.48 8.47 -2.73
CA PRO A 214 18.77 9.02 -2.33
C PRO A 214 18.68 9.71 -0.96
N ASP A 215 19.77 9.74 -0.18
CA ASP A 215 19.76 10.18 1.23
C ASP A 215 19.14 11.58 1.44
N ASN A 216 19.35 12.49 0.50
CA ASN A 216 18.78 13.84 0.54
C ASN A 216 17.26 13.90 0.28
N PHE A 217 16.63 12.79 -0.14
CA PHE A 217 15.19 12.69 -0.41
C PHE A 217 14.45 11.76 0.56
N LYS A 218 15.14 11.02 1.42
CA LYS A 218 14.52 10.03 2.34
C LYS A 218 13.53 10.63 3.34
N HIS A 219 13.68 11.92 3.66
CA HIS A 219 12.80 12.65 4.57
C HIS A 219 11.58 13.26 3.87
N ILE A 220 11.50 13.18 2.53
CA ILE A 220 10.41 13.76 1.76
C ILE A 220 9.27 12.74 1.65
N VAL A 221 8.15 13.08 2.27
CA VAL A 221 6.92 12.29 2.26
C VAL A 221 5.93 12.93 1.28
N PRO A 222 5.24 12.14 0.42
CA PRO A 222 4.15 12.65 -0.39
C PRO A 222 3.10 13.35 0.49
N GLU A 223 2.60 14.50 0.04
CA GLU A 223 1.60 15.28 0.78
C GLU A 223 0.35 14.46 1.15
N ASP A 224 0.00 13.51 0.29
CA ASP A 224 -1.15 12.62 0.42
C ASP A 224 -0.82 11.25 1.01
N ALA A 225 0.38 11.03 1.56
CA ALA A 225 0.74 9.76 2.21
C ALA A 225 -0.18 9.40 3.39
N HIS A 226 -0.74 10.41 4.06
CA HIS A 226 -1.71 10.21 5.15
C HIS A 226 -3.04 9.58 4.69
N LEU A 227 -3.32 9.56 3.38
CA LEU A 227 -4.50 8.90 2.81
C LEU A 227 -4.24 7.41 2.56
N GLU A 228 -2.98 6.96 2.58
CA GLU A 228 -2.65 5.56 2.32
C GLU A 228 -3.04 4.65 3.48
N VAL A 229 -3.14 3.36 3.17
CA VAL A 229 -3.37 2.34 4.20
C VAL A 229 -2.23 2.43 5.23
N PRO A 230 -2.54 2.52 6.54
CA PRO A 230 -1.51 2.54 7.58
C PRO A 230 -0.58 1.33 7.45
N ALA A 231 0.73 1.57 7.51
CA ALA A 231 1.72 0.48 7.44
C ALA A 231 1.81 -0.31 8.76
N GLU A 232 1.51 0.36 9.87
CA GLU A 232 1.64 -0.20 11.21
C GLU A 232 0.32 -0.75 11.74
N ARG A 233 0.44 -1.76 12.60
CA ARG A 233 -0.67 -2.34 13.34
C ARG A 233 -0.81 -1.66 14.70
N CYS A 234 -2.04 -1.56 15.17
CA CYS A 234 -2.38 -1.00 16.47
C CYS A 234 -1.65 -1.73 17.59
N THR A 235 -0.76 -1.02 18.29
CA THR A 235 -0.05 -1.54 19.47
C THR A 235 -0.79 -1.28 20.77
N LEU A 236 -1.83 -0.43 20.75
CA LEU A 236 -2.60 -0.03 21.93
C LEU A 236 -3.34 -1.20 22.59
N HIS A 237 -3.82 -2.15 21.80
CA HIS A 237 -4.79 -3.15 22.25
C HIS A 237 -4.32 -4.60 22.25
N GLY A 238 -3.03 -4.91 22.10
CA GLY A 238 -2.50 -6.28 22.32
C GLY A 238 -1.74 -6.89 21.12
N SER A 239 -1.07 -8.01 21.40
CA SER A 239 0.04 -8.60 20.64
C SER A 239 -0.33 -9.27 19.30
N LEU A 240 0.62 -9.26 18.37
CA LEU A 240 0.60 -9.68 16.95
C LEU A 240 0.41 -11.19 16.65
N ALA A 241 -0.22 -11.99 17.51
CA ALA A 241 -0.31 -13.45 17.28
C ALA A 241 -1.71 -13.90 16.86
N SER A 242 -1.90 -14.19 15.57
CA SER A 242 -3.09 -14.89 15.05
C SER A 242 -3.30 -16.20 15.81
N PRO A 243 -4.53 -16.64 16.13
CA PRO A 243 -4.80 -17.99 16.64
C PRO A 243 -4.70 -19.08 15.56
N LEU A 244 -4.75 -18.70 14.27
CA LEU A 244 -4.66 -19.62 13.13
C LEU A 244 -3.23 -20.17 13.02
N ARG A 245 -3.08 -21.48 13.23
CA ARG A 245 -1.78 -22.16 13.16
C ARG A 245 -1.70 -22.97 11.89
N LEU A 246 -0.71 -22.66 11.06
CA LEU A 246 -0.38 -23.37 9.82
C LEU A 246 0.84 -24.25 10.04
N GLN A 247 0.75 -25.47 9.53
CA GLN A 247 1.82 -26.46 9.42
C GLN A 247 1.95 -26.86 7.94
N GLY A 248 3.12 -27.36 7.56
CA GLY A 248 3.29 -27.92 6.22
C GLY A 248 4.32 -29.02 6.16
N GLU A 249 4.10 -29.91 5.21
CA GLU A 249 4.89 -31.10 4.95
C GLU A 249 5.23 -31.14 3.45
N ALA A 250 6.50 -31.36 3.14
CA ALA A 250 6.96 -31.52 1.77
C ALA A 250 6.61 -32.93 1.25
N ILE A 251 6.01 -33.01 0.06
CA ILE A 251 5.66 -34.27 -0.60
C ILE A 251 6.65 -34.55 -1.74
N MET A 252 7.25 -35.74 -1.70
CA MET A 252 8.14 -36.26 -2.74
C MET A 252 7.43 -37.36 -3.54
N HIS A 253 7.66 -37.42 -4.85
CA HIS A 253 7.30 -38.58 -5.67
C HIS A 253 8.57 -39.37 -6.03
N ASN A 254 8.50 -40.71 -5.93
CA ASN A 254 9.49 -41.66 -6.48
C ASN A 254 10.94 -41.52 -5.98
N ASN A 255 11.18 -41.38 -4.67
CA ASN A 255 12.54 -41.32 -4.07
C ASN A 255 13.47 -40.22 -4.64
N SER A 256 12.91 -39.15 -5.23
CA SER A 256 13.69 -38.00 -5.68
C SER A 256 14.00 -37.06 -4.51
N SER A 257 15.18 -36.42 -4.50
CA SER A 257 15.55 -35.38 -3.53
C SER A 257 14.90 -34.02 -3.81
N VAL A 258 14.00 -33.94 -4.79
CA VAL A 258 13.32 -32.71 -5.21
C VAL A 258 11.87 -32.73 -4.75
N ILE A 259 11.46 -31.67 -4.08
CA ILE A 259 10.10 -31.51 -3.56
C ILE A 259 9.20 -31.06 -4.72
N GLN A 260 8.06 -31.72 -4.89
CA GLN A 260 7.13 -31.47 -6.02
C GLN A 260 5.74 -31.01 -5.58
N ALA A 261 5.38 -31.23 -4.31
CA ALA A 261 4.15 -30.72 -3.74
C ALA A 261 4.32 -30.40 -2.25
N ALA A 262 3.41 -29.59 -1.70
CA ALA A 262 3.35 -29.30 -0.27
C ALA A 262 1.97 -29.62 0.28
N ARG A 263 1.91 -30.44 1.33
CA ARG A 263 0.71 -30.61 2.14
C ARG A 263 0.71 -29.52 3.20
N LEU A 264 -0.33 -28.72 3.22
CA LEU A 264 -0.58 -27.69 4.22
C LEU A 264 -1.68 -28.18 5.15
N THR A 265 -1.50 -28.00 6.45
CA THR A 265 -2.53 -28.30 7.46
C THR A 265 -2.68 -27.13 8.42
N TRP A 266 -3.89 -26.83 8.85
CA TRP A 266 -4.12 -25.71 9.77
C TRP A 266 -5.14 -26.02 10.85
N ASN A 267 -5.01 -25.32 11.98
CA ASN A 267 -5.97 -25.34 13.07
C ASN A 267 -6.59 -23.95 13.26
N TRP A 268 -7.92 -23.89 13.18
CA TRP A 268 -8.75 -22.72 13.45
C TRP A 268 -9.96 -23.15 14.26
N GLU A 269 -9.93 -22.92 15.57
CA GLU A 269 -11.00 -23.39 16.47
C GLU A 269 -12.33 -22.66 16.26
N GLN A 270 -12.30 -21.48 15.63
CA GLN A 270 -13.50 -20.69 15.32
C GLN A 270 -14.11 -21.07 13.95
N ALA A 271 -13.59 -22.11 13.28
CA ALA A 271 -14.13 -22.55 12.00
C ALA A 271 -15.58 -23.07 12.14
N ASN A 272 -16.43 -22.63 11.24
CA ASN A 272 -17.83 -23.06 11.12
C ASN A 272 -18.17 -23.36 9.64
N GLU A 273 -19.42 -23.71 9.35
CA GLU A 273 -19.90 -23.99 7.98
C GLU A 273 -19.79 -22.81 7.00
N ASN A 274 -19.68 -21.59 7.53
CA ASN A 274 -19.49 -20.37 6.77
C ASN A 274 -18.03 -19.98 6.59
N THR A 275 -17.08 -20.74 7.15
CA THR A 275 -15.65 -20.44 7.05
C THR A 275 -15.03 -21.01 5.79
N VAL A 276 -14.27 -20.18 5.08
CA VAL A 276 -13.49 -20.53 3.88
C VAL A 276 -12.03 -20.20 4.13
N PHE A 277 -11.11 -21.03 3.65
CA PHE A 277 -9.67 -20.77 3.82
C PHE A 277 -9.04 -20.34 2.51
N HIS A 278 -8.44 -19.15 2.51
CA HIS A 278 -7.59 -18.67 1.42
C HIS A 278 -6.15 -19.08 1.66
N ILE A 279 -5.56 -19.77 0.69
CA ILE A 279 -4.19 -20.27 0.76
C ILE A 279 -3.30 -19.39 -0.10
N TYR A 280 -2.19 -18.94 0.47
CA TYR A 280 -1.25 -18.05 -0.20
C TYR A 280 0.15 -18.62 -0.23
N ARG A 281 0.88 -18.36 -1.32
CA ARG A 281 2.24 -18.82 -1.57
C ARG A 281 3.11 -17.73 -2.18
N SER A 282 4.35 -17.62 -1.72
CA SER A 282 5.35 -16.67 -2.23
C SER A 282 6.76 -17.26 -2.21
N ASP A 283 7.66 -16.71 -3.02
CA ASP A 283 9.11 -16.94 -2.96
C ASP A 283 9.81 -16.05 -1.91
N LYS A 284 9.08 -15.09 -1.32
CA LYS A 284 9.58 -14.17 -0.27
C LYS A 284 9.02 -14.54 1.10
N GLN A 285 9.90 -14.67 2.11
CA GLN A 285 9.53 -15.02 3.50
C GLN A 285 8.49 -14.11 4.16
N ASN A 286 8.61 -12.79 3.95
CA ASN A 286 7.78 -11.78 4.62
C ASN A 286 6.64 -11.25 3.73
N PHE A 287 6.13 -12.08 2.82
CA PHE A 287 5.09 -11.66 1.90
C PHE A 287 3.76 -11.34 2.61
N ILE A 288 3.04 -10.38 2.06
CA ILE A 288 1.69 -10.03 2.49
C ILE A 288 0.67 -10.77 1.60
N PRO A 289 -0.25 -11.56 2.18
CA PRO A 289 -1.33 -12.19 1.43
C PRO A 289 -2.15 -11.19 0.60
N ASN A 290 -2.32 -11.45 -0.69
CA ASN A 290 -3.09 -10.65 -1.63
C ASN A 290 -3.58 -11.50 -2.81
N ALA A 291 -4.33 -10.91 -3.73
CA ALA A 291 -4.92 -11.65 -4.86
C ALA A 291 -3.88 -12.32 -5.78
N ASN A 292 -2.69 -11.74 -5.95
CA ASN A 292 -1.66 -12.25 -6.86
C ASN A 292 -0.91 -13.46 -6.31
N ASN A 293 -0.89 -13.64 -4.99
CA ASN A 293 -0.22 -14.76 -4.33
C ASN A 293 -1.19 -15.76 -3.70
N ARG A 294 -2.50 -15.63 -3.96
CA ARG A 294 -3.51 -16.61 -3.55
C ARG A 294 -3.52 -17.78 -4.54
N ILE A 295 -3.22 -18.97 -4.05
CA ILE A 295 -3.15 -20.19 -4.86
C ILE A 295 -4.40 -21.05 -4.78
N ALA A 296 -5.19 -20.91 -3.71
CA ALA A 296 -6.43 -21.67 -3.56
C ALA A 296 -7.42 -21.00 -2.61
N VAL A 297 -8.68 -21.41 -2.77
CA VAL A 297 -9.81 -21.12 -1.89
C VAL A 297 -10.40 -22.47 -1.51
N VAL A 298 -10.36 -22.82 -0.22
CA VAL A 298 -10.86 -24.08 0.30
C VAL A 298 -12.20 -23.79 0.99
N ASP A 299 -13.28 -24.06 0.27
CA ASP A 299 -14.67 -23.87 0.72
C ASP A 299 -15.32 -25.22 1.00
N GLU A 300 -14.77 -25.91 1.98
CA GLU A 300 -15.29 -27.16 2.49
C GLU A 300 -15.44 -27.01 4.01
N ALA A 301 -16.63 -27.34 4.53
CA ALA A 301 -16.92 -27.21 5.95
C ALA A 301 -15.89 -28.03 6.76
N ASN A 302 -15.18 -27.36 7.67
CA ASN A 302 -14.11 -27.94 8.49
C ASN A 302 -12.89 -28.47 7.72
N ALA A 303 -12.61 -28.00 6.51
CA ALA A 303 -11.36 -28.34 5.84
C ALA A 303 -10.16 -27.83 6.67
N ARG A 304 -9.23 -28.74 6.95
CA ARG A 304 -8.01 -28.48 7.74
C ARG A 304 -6.73 -28.71 6.94
N SER A 305 -6.86 -28.92 5.63
CA SER A 305 -5.71 -29.22 4.79
C SER A 305 -5.90 -28.84 3.34
N TYR A 306 -4.79 -28.55 2.67
CA TYR A 306 -4.72 -28.31 1.22
C TYR A 306 -3.40 -28.89 0.69
N VAL A 307 -3.40 -29.41 -0.54
CA VAL A 307 -2.17 -29.86 -1.19
C VAL A 307 -1.86 -28.94 -2.37
N ASP A 308 -0.74 -28.24 -2.29
CA ASP A 308 -0.22 -27.45 -3.41
C ASP A 308 0.63 -28.32 -4.34
N ASN A 309 0.10 -28.60 -5.53
CA ASN A 309 0.81 -29.32 -6.61
C ASN A 309 1.47 -28.36 -7.62
N GLY A 310 1.34 -27.04 -7.44
CA GLY A 310 1.85 -26.04 -8.36
C GLY A 310 3.28 -25.59 -8.06
N ILE A 311 4.02 -26.32 -7.23
CA ILE A 311 5.39 -26.02 -6.82
C ILE A 311 6.34 -26.34 -7.96
N LYS A 312 7.25 -25.41 -8.29
CA LYS A 312 8.32 -25.70 -9.26
C LYS A 312 9.39 -26.59 -8.60
N PRO A 313 9.79 -27.70 -9.24
CA PRO A 313 10.80 -28.60 -8.66
C PRO A 313 12.10 -27.86 -8.35
N GLY A 314 12.58 -27.95 -7.11
CA GLY A 314 13.85 -27.34 -6.69
C GLY A 314 13.74 -25.92 -6.13
N GLU A 315 12.56 -25.31 -6.17
CA GLU A 315 12.30 -23.94 -5.70
C GLU A 315 11.76 -23.91 -4.26
N GLU A 316 12.13 -22.87 -3.52
CA GLU A 316 11.67 -22.64 -2.15
C GLU A 316 10.41 -21.77 -2.12
N TYR A 317 9.47 -22.14 -1.25
CA TYR A 317 8.21 -21.40 -1.10
C TYR A 317 7.82 -21.18 0.36
N PHE A 318 7.15 -20.06 0.59
CA PHE A 318 6.59 -19.66 1.88
C PHE A 318 5.07 -19.61 1.78
N TYR A 319 4.38 -20.04 2.84
CA TYR A 319 2.92 -20.13 2.86
C TYR A 319 2.29 -19.41 4.04
N ARG A 320 1.06 -18.92 3.81
CA ARG A 320 0.16 -18.37 4.81
C ARG A 320 -1.27 -18.80 4.47
N VAL A 321 -2.11 -18.90 5.50
CA VAL A 321 -3.55 -19.15 5.36
C VAL A 321 -4.32 -18.02 6.04
N ILE A 322 -5.47 -17.66 5.48
CA ILE A 322 -6.46 -16.75 6.08
C ILE A 322 -7.80 -17.47 6.10
N ALA A 323 -8.52 -17.39 7.22
CA ALA A 323 -9.92 -17.82 7.31
C ALA A 323 -10.84 -16.64 6.98
N ILE A 324 -11.92 -16.87 6.24
CA ILE A 324 -12.89 -15.85 5.84
C ILE A 324 -14.30 -16.37 6.14
N ASP A 325 -15.09 -15.56 6.81
CA ASP A 325 -16.52 -15.82 6.98
C ASP A 325 -17.29 -15.38 5.71
N LYS A 326 -17.99 -16.32 5.07
CA LYS A 326 -18.71 -16.09 3.79
C LYS A 326 -19.84 -15.07 3.87
N LEU A 327 -20.45 -14.88 5.04
CA LEU A 327 -21.64 -14.04 5.21
C LEU A 327 -21.26 -12.59 5.45
N SER A 328 -20.28 -12.39 6.33
CA SER A 328 -19.80 -11.07 6.75
C SER A 328 -18.59 -10.59 5.94
N ASN A 329 -17.94 -11.48 5.20
CA ASN A 329 -16.67 -11.26 4.49
C ASN A 329 -15.52 -10.83 5.43
N ILE A 330 -15.68 -11.07 6.73
CA ILE A 330 -14.65 -10.79 7.74
C ILE A 330 -13.54 -11.82 7.59
N GLN A 331 -12.29 -11.35 7.61
CA GLN A 331 -11.10 -12.17 7.49
C GLN A 331 -10.39 -12.30 8.83
N SER A 332 -9.89 -13.49 9.15
CA SER A 332 -8.93 -13.67 10.24
C SER A 332 -7.59 -13.03 9.87
N PRO A 333 -6.72 -12.74 10.84
CA PRO A 333 -5.33 -12.50 10.50
C PRO A 333 -4.67 -13.73 9.90
N ALA A 334 -3.68 -13.46 9.06
CA ALA A 334 -2.89 -14.50 8.45
C ALA A 334 -2.22 -15.38 9.51
N SER A 335 -2.13 -16.67 9.21
CA SER A 335 -1.38 -17.64 10.01
C SER A 335 0.09 -17.23 10.18
N ASN A 336 0.81 -17.97 11.03
CA ASN A 336 2.26 -18.02 10.97
C ASN A 336 2.74 -18.38 9.55
N VAL A 337 3.98 -17.98 9.22
CA VAL A 337 4.63 -18.37 7.97
C VAL A 337 5.25 -19.75 8.13
N ILE A 338 5.05 -20.60 7.13
CA ILE A 338 5.82 -21.84 6.99
C ILE A 338 6.70 -21.76 5.74
N LYS A 339 7.80 -22.52 5.74
CA LYS A 339 8.74 -22.64 4.62
C LYS A 339 8.73 -24.09 4.12
N ILE A 340 8.60 -24.27 2.81
CA ILE A 340 8.80 -25.55 2.12
C ILE A 340 10.07 -25.42 1.26
N PRO A 341 11.14 -26.18 1.57
CA PRO A 341 12.38 -26.10 0.81
C PRO A 341 12.21 -26.72 -0.59
N GLY A 342 13.08 -26.35 -1.52
CA GLY A 342 13.05 -26.91 -2.89
C GLY A 342 13.67 -28.29 -3.03
N LYS A 343 14.56 -28.67 -2.12
CA LYS A 343 15.22 -29.98 -2.06
C LYS A 343 15.14 -30.55 -0.66
N ASN A 344 15.05 -31.87 -0.59
CA ASN A 344 15.25 -32.61 0.65
C ASN A 344 16.74 -32.59 0.96
N GLU A 345 17.18 -31.62 1.76
CA GLU A 345 18.48 -31.71 2.40
C GLU A 345 18.42 -32.92 3.33
N GLN A 346 19.19 -33.97 3.02
CA GLN A 346 19.54 -35.00 3.99
C GLN A 346 20.37 -34.31 5.09
N ASP A 347 19.65 -33.70 6.02
CA ASP A 347 20.21 -33.04 7.18
C ASP A 347 20.50 -34.11 8.24
N ASP A 348 21.79 -34.35 8.51
CA ASP A 348 22.29 -35.24 9.57
C ASP A 348 21.80 -34.83 10.98
N ARG A 349 21.05 -33.73 11.11
CA ARG A 349 20.33 -33.31 12.32
C ARG A 349 18.90 -33.89 12.40
N ALA A 350 18.74 -35.21 12.25
CA ALA A 350 17.47 -35.85 12.56
C ALA A 350 17.03 -35.47 14.00
N MET A 351 15.98 -34.65 14.12
CA MET A 351 15.49 -34.17 15.42
C MET A 351 14.93 -35.34 16.21
N LYS A 352 15.61 -35.67 17.31
CA LYS A 352 15.12 -36.72 18.22
C LYS A 352 14.08 -36.12 19.17
N PRO A 353 13.06 -36.88 19.58
CA PRO A 353 12.15 -36.42 20.63
C PRO A 353 12.96 -36.09 21.90
N PRO A 354 12.68 -34.95 22.57
CA PRO A 354 13.25 -34.68 23.88
C PRO A 354 12.96 -35.83 24.84
N LYS A 355 13.95 -36.29 25.59
CA LYS A 355 13.75 -37.29 26.65
C LYS A 355 13.36 -36.55 27.92
N LEU A 356 12.06 -36.46 28.17
CA LEU A 356 11.48 -35.75 29.31
C LEU A 356 11.54 -36.61 30.58
N GLN A 357 12.07 -36.02 31.64
CA GLN A 357 12.12 -36.56 32.98
C GLN A 357 11.69 -35.47 33.97
N GLY A 358 11.36 -35.87 35.20
CA GLY A 358 10.94 -34.93 36.22
C GLY A 358 10.47 -35.63 37.48
N GLN A 359 10.35 -34.84 38.54
CA GLN A 359 9.94 -35.32 39.86
C GLN A 359 9.18 -34.22 40.62
N ALA A 360 8.24 -34.64 41.47
CA ALA A 360 7.61 -33.73 42.42
C ALA A 360 8.58 -33.42 43.57
N LYS A 361 8.66 -32.15 43.98
CA LYS A 361 9.33 -31.71 45.20
C LYS A 361 8.35 -30.99 46.10
N SER A 362 8.41 -31.31 47.38
CA SER A 362 7.69 -30.59 48.43
C SER A 362 8.68 -29.83 49.30
N ALA A 363 8.48 -28.53 49.45
CA ALA A 363 9.25 -27.67 50.36
C ALA A 363 8.32 -26.62 50.98
N ASN A 364 8.34 -26.49 52.31
CA ASN A 364 7.55 -25.51 53.06
C ASN A 364 6.03 -25.54 52.75
N GLY A 365 5.45 -26.74 52.57
CA GLY A 365 4.01 -26.90 52.32
C GLY A 365 3.56 -26.51 50.90
N LYS A 366 4.48 -26.22 49.98
CA LYS A 366 4.20 -26.06 48.55
C LYS A 366 4.81 -27.21 47.77
N VAL A 367 4.01 -27.79 46.88
CA VAL A 367 4.47 -28.83 45.95
C VAL A 367 4.69 -28.20 44.58
N ALA A 368 5.81 -28.53 43.95
CA ALA A 368 6.12 -28.16 42.59
C ALA A 368 6.65 -29.38 41.83
N VAL A 369 6.55 -29.36 40.51
CA VAL A 369 7.11 -30.38 39.63
C VAL A 369 8.31 -29.80 38.90
N GLU A 370 9.49 -30.38 39.14
CA GLU A 370 10.68 -30.05 38.38
C GLU A 370 10.79 -30.96 37.17
N LEU A 371 10.91 -30.35 35.99
CA LEU A 371 11.04 -31.02 34.70
C LEU A 371 12.41 -30.75 34.09
N ASN A 372 12.98 -31.76 33.44
CA ASN A 372 14.20 -31.64 32.65
C ASN A 372 14.14 -32.53 31.40
N TRP A 373 14.84 -32.15 30.33
CA TRP A 373 14.82 -32.93 29.09
C TRP A 373 16.10 -32.83 28.27
N SER A 374 16.34 -33.81 27.40
CA SER A 374 17.46 -33.77 26.45
C SER A 374 17.18 -32.84 25.26
N LYS A 375 18.22 -32.22 24.68
CA LYS A 375 18.09 -31.48 23.41
C LYS A 375 17.73 -32.44 22.24
N PRO A 376 16.94 -31.99 21.25
CA PRO A 376 16.67 -32.77 20.03
C PRO A 376 17.92 -33.10 19.20
N HIS A 377 18.90 -32.19 19.19
CA HIS A 377 20.29 -32.44 18.75
C HIS A 377 21.25 -31.42 19.37
N ASN A 378 22.57 -31.65 19.23
CA ASN A 378 23.59 -30.88 19.95
C ASN A 378 23.86 -29.49 19.35
N ASN A 379 23.63 -29.31 18.05
CA ASN A 379 24.02 -28.09 17.31
C ASN A 379 22.85 -27.12 17.03
N GLY A 380 21.79 -27.14 17.84
CA GLY A 380 20.60 -26.30 17.62
C GLY A 380 20.34 -25.32 18.76
N ASN A 381 19.86 -24.14 18.40
CA ASN A 381 19.29 -23.17 19.35
C ASN A 381 17.81 -23.49 19.53
N PHE A 382 17.41 -23.88 20.73
CA PHE A 382 16.04 -24.36 20.98
C PHE A 382 15.25 -23.42 21.89
N ILE A 383 13.99 -23.22 21.52
CA ILE A 383 12.92 -22.78 22.43
C ILE A 383 12.05 -24.00 22.73
N TYR A 384 11.66 -24.20 23.99
CA TYR A 384 10.84 -25.33 24.42
C TYR A 384 9.43 -24.92 24.78
N TYR A 385 8.47 -25.69 24.30
CA TYR A 385 7.06 -25.60 24.67
C TYR A 385 6.71 -26.77 25.59
N ILE A 386 6.05 -26.47 26.70
CA ILE A 386 5.74 -27.43 27.76
C ILE A 386 4.23 -27.54 27.86
N PHE A 387 3.75 -28.77 27.92
CA PHE A 387 2.34 -29.05 27.97
C PHE A 387 2.01 -29.93 29.17
N ARG A 388 0.86 -29.68 29.79
CA ARG A 388 0.36 -30.37 30.98
C ARG A 388 -1.12 -30.70 30.85
N SER A 389 -1.49 -31.91 31.22
CA SER A 389 -2.89 -32.36 31.29
C SER A 389 -3.14 -33.25 32.51
N GLU A 390 -4.38 -33.32 32.98
CA GLU A 390 -4.83 -34.33 33.96
C GLU A 390 -5.22 -35.66 33.30
N HIS A 391 -5.26 -35.70 31.97
CA HIS A 391 -5.58 -36.88 31.17
C HIS A 391 -4.34 -37.46 30.49
N ALA A 392 -4.21 -38.79 30.54
CA ALA A 392 -3.20 -39.51 29.80
C ALA A 392 -3.40 -39.37 28.28
N ASP A 393 -2.30 -39.48 27.54
CA ASP A 393 -2.23 -39.52 26.08
C ASP A 393 -2.82 -38.29 25.40
N PHE A 394 -2.87 -37.16 26.10
CA PHE A 394 -3.32 -35.88 25.59
C PHE A 394 -2.41 -35.38 24.45
N GLU A 395 -3.00 -34.74 23.45
CA GLU A 395 -2.23 -34.10 22.39
C GLU A 395 -1.78 -32.68 22.78
N PRO A 396 -0.49 -32.32 22.61
CA PRO A 396 -0.02 -30.96 22.81
C PRO A 396 -0.84 -29.93 22.03
N SER A 397 -1.38 -28.94 22.71
CA SER A 397 -2.18 -27.86 22.14
C SER A 397 -2.03 -26.59 22.97
N ALA A 398 -2.48 -25.45 22.44
CA ALA A 398 -2.44 -24.19 23.18
C ALA A 398 -3.21 -24.27 24.53
N ASN A 399 -4.31 -25.02 24.57
CA ASN A 399 -5.16 -25.16 25.75
C ASN A 399 -4.51 -25.92 26.92
N ASN A 400 -3.48 -26.72 26.63
CA ASN A 400 -2.73 -27.46 27.64
C ASN A 400 -1.26 -27.03 27.70
N GLN A 401 -0.89 -25.95 27.02
CA GLN A 401 0.44 -25.36 27.14
C GLN A 401 0.55 -24.58 28.44
N ILE A 402 1.60 -24.85 29.20
CA ILE A 402 1.95 -24.05 30.39
C ILE A 402 3.12 -23.13 30.04
N ALA A 403 3.38 -22.12 30.88
CA ALA A 403 4.44 -21.14 30.65
C ALA A 403 4.29 -20.38 29.31
N GLN A 404 3.06 -20.10 28.89
CA GLN A 404 2.74 -19.58 27.55
C GLN A 404 3.42 -18.24 27.20
N TYR A 405 3.83 -17.48 28.22
CA TYR A 405 4.50 -16.19 28.08
C TYR A 405 6.01 -16.23 28.34
N ASP A 406 6.55 -17.41 28.67
CA ASP A 406 7.97 -17.59 28.98
C ASP A 406 8.73 -18.11 27.75
N ILE A 407 9.92 -17.54 27.50
CA ILE A 407 10.84 -18.05 26.49
C ILE A 407 11.79 -19.05 27.18
N ILE A 408 11.48 -20.33 27.06
CA ILE A 408 12.25 -21.39 27.70
C ILE A 408 13.37 -21.85 26.77
N THR A 409 14.57 -21.35 27.01
CA THR A 409 15.78 -21.74 26.26
C THR A 409 16.63 -22.77 27.00
N ASN A 410 16.42 -22.89 28.32
CA ASN A 410 17.05 -23.90 29.15
C ASN A 410 16.31 -25.24 29.06
N ASN A 411 17.03 -26.33 29.32
CA ASN A 411 16.52 -27.71 29.25
C ASN A 411 15.79 -28.15 30.53
N SER A 412 15.17 -27.21 31.24
CA SER A 412 14.48 -27.44 32.51
C SER A 412 13.40 -26.41 32.77
N TYR A 413 12.37 -26.79 33.52
CA TYR A 413 11.28 -25.93 33.96
C TYR A 413 10.71 -26.39 35.30
N VAL A 414 10.15 -25.47 36.07
CA VAL A 414 9.47 -25.77 37.34
C VAL A 414 8.01 -25.37 37.22
N ASP A 415 7.13 -26.36 37.25
CA ASP A 415 5.70 -26.15 37.32
C ASP A 415 5.29 -25.98 38.80
N ALA A 416 4.92 -24.76 39.17
CA ALA A 416 4.52 -24.40 40.53
C ALA A 416 2.99 -24.48 40.74
N ASP A 417 2.21 -24.64 39.68
CA ASP A 417 0.74 -24.62 39.73
C ASP A 417 0.19 -26.04 39.93
N ILE A 418 0.64 -26.68 41.02
CA ILE A 418 0.39 -28.10 41.30
C ILE A 418 -0.58 -28.25 42.47
N THR A 419 -1.60 -29.09 42.28
CA THR A 419 -2.55 -29.44 43.34
C THR A 419 -2.24 -30.84 43.90
N ILE A 420 -2.21 -30.95 45.23
CA ILE A 420 -2.05 -32.23 45.95
C ILE A 420 -3.23 -33.16 45.64
N GLY A 421 -2.96 -34.45 45.49
CA GLY A 421 -3.98 -35.47 45.19
C GLY A 421 -4.32 -35.60 43.71
N LYS A 422 -3.68 -34.81 42.83
CA LYS A 422 -3.85 -34.91 41.37
C LYS A 422 -2.69 -35.65 40.71
N THR A 423 -2.99 -36.20 39.52
CA THR A 423 -1.98 -36.76 38.61
C THR A 423 -1.91 -35.89 37.37
N TYR A 424 -0.69 -35.48 37.02
CA TYR A 424 -0.41 -34.69 35.82
C TYR A 424 0.43 -35.48 34.83
N TYR A 425 0.16 -35.24 33.54
CA TYR A 425 0.88 -35.77 32.41
C TYR A 425 1.56 -34.62 31.68
N TYR A 426 2.83 -34.76 31.36
CA TYR A 426 3.64 -33.73 30.71
C TYR A 426 4.22 -34.20 29.38
N LYS A 427 4.31 -33.27 28.43
CA LYS A 427 4.98 -33.43 27.13
C LYS A 427 5.75 -32.15 26.80
N VAL A 428 6.85 -32.27 26.05
CA VAL A 428 7.70 -31.15 25.62
C VAL A 428 7.99 -31.24 24.13
N ILE A 429 8.00 -30.09 23.46
CA ILE A 429 8.42 -29.92 22.06
C ILE A 429 9.53 -28.86 22.02
N GLY A 430 10.61 -29.14 21.29
CA GLY A 430 11.65 -28.14 21.00
C GLY A 430 11.47 -27.56 19.61
N LEU A 431 11.55 -26.24 19.47
CA LEU A 431 11.65 -25.52 18.20
C LEU A 431 13.10 -25.11 18.00
N ASP A 432 13.75 -25.63 16.96
CA ASP A 432 15.03 -25.10 16.51
C ASP A 432 14.75 -23.75 15.81
N VAL A 433 15.24 -22.65 16.38
CA VAL A 433 14.98 -21.30 15.87
C VAL A 433 15.75 -20.98 14.60
N ASP A 434 16.88 -21.65 14.38
CA ASP A 434 17.73 -21.42 13.20
C ASP A 434 17.15 -22.13 11.98
N LEU A 435 16.55 -23.31 12.20
CA LEU A 435 15.91 -24.12 11.16
C LEU A 435 14.39 -23.91 11.06
N ASN A 436 13.80 -23.24 12.04
CA ASN A 436 12.35 -23.11 12.23
C ASN A 436 11.61 -24.46 12.12
N ARG A 437 12.20 -25.51 12.72
CA ARG A 437 11.69 -26.89 12.70
C ARG A 437 11.40 -27.36 14.12
N GLN A 438 10.26 -28.02 14.31
CA GLN A 438 9.89 -28.60 15.59
C GLN A 438 10.40 -30.04 15.71
N SER A 439 10.85 -30.41 16.90
CA SER A 439 11.15 -31.80 17.24
C SER A 439 9.87 -32.62 17.31
N PRO A 440 9.94 -33.95 17.13
CA PRO A 440 8.89 -34.83 17.61
C PRO A 440 8.59 -34.59 19.09
N VAL A 441 7.35 -34.89 19.49
CA VAL A 441 6.90 -34.76 20.89
C VAL A 441 7.73 -35.68 21.78
N SER A 442 8.08 -35.22 22.99
CA SER A 442 8.76 -36.04 23.98
C SER A 442 7.97 -37.30 24.36
N ASN A 443 8.60 -38.19 25.11
CA ASN A 443 7.85 -39.17 25.89
C ASN A 443 6.86 -38.45 26.83
N GLN A 444 5.73 -39.11 27.12
CA GLN A 444 4.79 -38.65 28.12
C GLN A 444 5.31 -38.98 29.51
N LEU A 445 5.43 -37.97 30.37
CA LEU A 445 5.82 -38.13 31.76
C LEU A 445 4.58 -38.05 32.66
N LYS A 446 4.33 -39.09 33.46
CA LYS A 446 3.27 -39.12 34.47
C LYS A 446 3.84 -38.81 35.84
N ILE A 447 3.29 -37.83 36.54
CA ILE A 447 3.64 -37.50 37.93
C ILE A 447 2.36 -37.48 38.76
N SER A 448 2.32 -38.29 39.82
CA SER A 448 1.22 -38.31 40.79
C SER A 448 1.67 -37.58 42.04
N ILE A 449 0.85 -36.61 42.48
CA ILE A 449 1.17 -35.77 43.62
C ILE A 449 0.47 -36.35 44.84
N HIS A 450 1.26 -37.00 45.69
CA HIS A 450 0.82 -37.51 46.98
C HIS A 450 1.32 -36.57 48.09
N ASP A 451 0.64 -36.58 49.23
CA ASP A 451 1.02 -35.81 50.43
C ASP A 451 2.45 -36.07 50.91
#